data_AF-A0A1H9SIT1-F1
#
_entry.id   AF-A0A1H9SIT1-F1
#
_cell.length_a   1.000
_cell.length_b   1.000
_cell.length_c   1.000
_cell.angle_alpha   90.00
_cell.angle_beta   90.00
_cell.angle_gamma   90.00
#
_symmetry.space_group_name_H-M   'P 1'
#
loop_
_entity.id
_entity.type
_entity.pdbx_description
1 polymer ?
#
loop_
_entity_poly.entity_id
_entity_poly.type
_entity_poly.pdbx_seq_one_letter_code
_entity_poly.pdbx_strand_id
1 'polypeptide(L)'
;MADTFVRADGRDCDQLRSVRITRGFTDNPAGSVLVEFGGTRVMCTASVEEGVPRFKRDSGEGWLTAEYAMLPSATHERMPRESMRGKVKGRTHEISRLVGRALRAAVDLGQLGENTIQLDCDVLQADGGTRTASITGAYVALADAISVLKERGVVPGEPLLKPIAAISVGIVDGHVCLDLPYEEDSRAEVDLNVVMQEGGNFVEIQGTGEHGLFGREELNSMLDVAQAGCDELIAAQKAALGW
;
A
#
# COMPACT_ATOMS: atom_id res chain seq x y z
N MET A 1 37.01 11.74 12.57
CA MET A 1 35.84 11.03 13.10
C MET A 1 34.87 10.98 11.94
N ALA A 2 34.51 9.79 11.46
CA ALA A 2 33.45 9.71 10.46
C ALA A 2 32.17 10.22 11.12
N ASP A 3 31.52 11.22 10.53
CA ASP A 3 30.20 11.63 10.97
C ASP A 3 29.31 10.38 10.98
N THR A 4 28.74 10.08 12.14
CA THR A 4 27.80 8.96 12.25
C THR A 4 26.53 9.41 11.58
N PHE A 5 26.11 8.73 10.51
CA PHE A 5 24.83 9.00 9.86
C PHE A 5 23.71 8.72 10.86
N VAL A 6 22.84 9.70 11.07
CA VAL A 6 21.70 9.62 11.98
C VAL A 6 20.49 10.14 11.24
N ARG A 7 19.42 9.34 11.21
CA ARG A 7 18.14 9.73 10.61
C ARG A 7 17.50 10.87 11.41
N ALA A 8 16.72 11.71 10.73
CA ALA A 8 16.10 12.89 11.34
C ALA A 8 15.17 12.52 12.52
N ASP A 9 14.54 11.35 12.44
CA ASP A 9 13.67 10.81 13.48
C ASP A 9 14.39 9.88 14.49
N GLY A 10 15.71 9.71 14.35
CA GLY A 10 16.55 8.92 15.24
C GLY A 10 16.42 7.40 15.09
N ARG A 11 15.71 6.91 14.06
CA ARG A 11 15.62 5.47 13.76
C ARG A 11 16.93 4.93 13.21
N ASP A 12 17.11 3.62 13.35
CA ASP A 12 18.10 2.89 12.58
C ASP A 12 17.71 2.85 11.08
N CYS A 13 18.70 2.60 10.22
CA CYS A 13 18.51 2.57 8.77
C CYS A 13 17.53 1.49 8.31
N ASP A 14 17.49 0.35 8.98
CA ASP A 14 16.64 -0.80 8.66
C ASP A 14 15.37 -0.87 9.51
N GLN A 15 15.06 0.19 10.26
CA GLN A 15 13.91 0.22 11.18
C GLN A 15 12.69 0.88 10.53
N LEU A 16 11.53 0.24 10.63
CA LEU A 16 10.22 0.84 10.28
C LEU A 16 9.86 2.00 11.21
N ARG A 17 8.98 2.92 10.75
CA ARG A 17 8.26 3.82 11.66
C ARG A 17 7.29 3.00 12.52
N SER A 18 6.72 3.64 13.54
CA SER A 18 5.62 3.04 14.30
C SER A 18 4.45 2.73 13.37
N VAL A 19 4.08 1.45 13.28
CA VAL A 19 2.94 0.99 12.47
C VAL A 19 1.73 0.71 13.36
N ARG A 20 0.56 1.21 12.95
CA ARG A 20 -0.73 0.86 13.55
C ARG A 20 -1.75 0.54 12.47
N ILE A 21 -2.52 -0.53 12.67
CA ILE A 21 -3.63 -0.92 11.80
C ILE A 21 -4.88 -1.01 12.66
N THR A 22 -5.85 -0.13 12.40
CA THR A 22 -7.12 -0.07 13.13
C THR A 22 -8.24 -0.50 12.20
N ARG A 23 -8.83 -1.67 12.43
CA ARG A 23 -10.00 -2.19 11.70
C ARG A 23 -11.30 -1.59 12.20
N GLY A 24 -12.34 -1.62 11.37
CA GLY A 24 -13.66 -1.06 11.67
C GLY A 24 -13.60 0.46 11.87
N PHE A 25 -12.75 1.16 11.11
CA PHE A 25 -12.57 2.61 11.29
C PHE A 25 -13.83 3.41 10.95
N THR A 26 -14.60 2.94 9.96
CA THR A 26 -15.92 3.45 9.59
C THR A 26 -16.89 2.29 9.36
N ASP A 27 -18.18 2.50 9.59
CA ASP A 27 -19.17 1.42 9.71
C ASP A 27 -19.78 0.95 8.37
N ASN A 28 -19.75 1.80 7.34
CA ASN A 28 -20.51 1.55 6.10
C ASN A 28 -19.84 0.56 5.12
N PRO A 29 -18.52 0.63 4.85
CA PRO A 29 -17.87 -0.28 3.90
C PRO A 29 -17.82 -1.72 4.42
N ALA A 30 -17.69 -2.70 3.52
CA ALA A 30 -17.56 -4.11 3.89
C ALA A 30 -16.22 -4.40 4.61
N GLY A 31 -15.20 -3.59 4.34
CA GLY A 31 -13.98 -3.54 5.15
C GLY A 31 -13.51 -2.09 5.29
N SER A 32 -13.09 -1.70 6.48
CA SER A 32 -12.66 -0.32 6.76
C SER A 32 -11.48 -0.30 7.72
N VAL A 33 -10.38 0.29 7.28
CA VAL A 33 -9.11 0.28 8.01
C VAL A 33 -8.50 1.68 8.02
N LEU A 34 -8.02 2.12 9.18
CA LEU A 34 -7.05 3.21 9.28
C LEU A 34 -5.66 2.60 9.47
N VAL A 35 -4.77 2.82 8.51
CA VAL A 35 -3.36 2.43 8.60
C VAL A 35 -2.50 3.67 8.87
N GLU A 36 -1.57 3.54 9.81
CA GLU A 36 -0.66 4.59 10.24
C GLU A 36 0.78 4.11 10.17
N PHE A 37 1.63 4.81 9.41
CA PHE A 37 3.08 4.61 9.33
C PHE A 37 3.74 5.90 9.83
N GLY A 38 4.05 5.96 11.13
CA GLY A 38 4.47 7.19 11.78
C GLY A 38 3.47 8.34 11.57
N GLY A 39 3.90 9.41 10.88
CA GLY A 39 3.06 10.55 10.53
C GLY A 39 2.10 10.32 9.35
N THR A 40 2.27 9.27 8.56
CA THR A 40 1.38 8.97 7.43
C THR A 40 0.14 8.22 7.91
N ARG A 41 -1.05 8.70 7.53
CA ARG A 41 -2.35 8.12 7.89
C ARG A 41 -3.24 7.97 6.65
N VAL A 42 -3.64 6.75 6.36
CA VAL A 42 -4.50 6.42 5.20
C VAL A 42 -5.73 5.67 5.67
N MET A 43 -6.90 6.15 5.27
CA MET A 43 -8.14 5.39 5.38
C MET A 43 -8.29 4.51 4.14
N CYS A 44 -8.32 3.20 4.35
CA CYS A 44 -8.50 2.20 3.31
C CYS A 44 -9.88 1.55 3.50
N THR A 45 -10.76 1.72 2.53
CA THR A 45 -12.10 1.10 2.54
C THR A 45 -12.26 0.13 1.39
N ALA A 46 -13.01 -0.94 1.64
CA ALA A 46 -13.36 -1.95 0.66
C ALA A 46 -14.89 -2.00 0.54
N SER A 47 -15.40 -1.58 -0.61
CA SER A 47 -16.81 -1.69 -1.00
C SER A 47 -17.00 -2.91 -1.89
N VAL A 48 -18.13 -3.59 -1.76
CA VAL A 48 -18.43 -4.80 -2.52
C VAL A 48 -19.73 -4.66 -3.30
N GLU A 49 -19.73 -5.12 -4.54
CA GLU A 49 -20.88 -5.15 -5.44
C GLU A 49 -21.01 -6.54 -6.07
N GLU A 50 -22.22 -7.09 -6.09
CA GLU A 50 -22.52 -8.29 -6.88
C GLU A 50 -22.60 -7.92 -8.36
N GLY A 51 -21.82 -8.62 -9.19
CA GLY A 51 -21.61 -8.29 -10.59
C GLY A 51 -20.21 -7.78 -10.88
N VAL A 52 -19.93 -7.64 -12.18
CA VAL A 52 -18.61 -7.27 -12.70
C VAL A 52 -18.70 -6.21 -13.78
N PRO A 53 -17.61 -5.46 -14.04
CA PRO A 53 -17.54 -4.55 -15.18
C PRO A 53 -17.89 -5.26 -16.48
N ARG A 54 -18.42 -4.50 -17.44
CA ARG A 54 -18.91 -5.03 -18.73
C ARG A 54 -17.89 -5.91 -19.47
N PHE A 55 -16.59 -5.64 -19.36
CA PHE A 55 -15.54 -6.42 -20.02
C PHE A 55 -15.21 -7.75 -19.33
N LYS A 56 -15.75 -8.01 -18.14
CA LYS A 56 -15.60 -9.24 -17.35
C LYS A 56 -16.88 -10.08 -17.25
N ARG A 57 -18.00 -9.57 -17.77
CA ARG A 57 -19.29 -10.29 -17.74
C ARG A 57 -19.17 -11.65 -18.42
N ASP A 58 -19.81 -12.66 -17.84
CA ASP A 58 -19.86 -14.05 -18.30
C ASP A 58 -18.49 -14.75 -18.31
N SER A 59 -17.47 -14.17 -17.66
CA SER A 59 -16.16 -14.81 -17.52
C SER A 59 -16.08 -15.80 -16.37
N GLY A 60 -17.00 -15.69 -15.40
CA GLY A 60 -16.93 -16.42 -14.13
C GLY A 60 -15.87 -15.89 -13.16
N GLU A 61 -15.12 -14.84 -13.53
CA GLU A 61 -14.12 -14.19 -12.69
C GLU A 61 -14.63 -12.86 -12.14
N GLY A 62 -14.22 -12.56 -10.91
CA GLY A 62 -14.46 -11.29 -10.26
C GLY A 62 -13.55 -10.18 -10.72
N TRP A 63 -13.70 -9.04 -10.07
CA TRP A 63 -12.87 -7.88 -10.33
C TRP A 63 -12.46 -7.16 -9.05
N LEU A 64 -11.25 -6.64 -9.04
CA LEU A 64 -10.77 -5.74 -8.00
C LEU A 64 -10.18 -4.51 -8.67
N THR A 65 -10.56 -3.34 -8.20
CA THR A 65 -9.97 -2.07 -8.63
C THR A 65 -9.75 -1.17 -7.42
N ALA A 66 -8.95 -0.12 -7.61
CA ALA A 66 -8.64 0.81 -6.55
C ALA A 66 -8.65 2.25 -7.02
N GLU A 67 -9.04 3.14 -6.13
CA GLU A 67 -8.88 4.58 -6.22
C GLU A 67 -8.02 5.07 -5.06
N TYR A 68 -7.20 6.08 -5.35
CA TYR A 68 -6.36 6.75 -4.40
C TYR A 68 -6.67 8.23 -4.44
N ALA A 69 -6.75 8.87 -3.28
CA ALA A 69 -6.88 10.31 -3.19
C ALA A 69 -6.14 10.84 -1.97
N MET A 70 -5.82 12.13 -2.00
CA MET A 70 -5.26 12.84 -0.86
C MET A 70 -6.17 14.00 -0.50
N LEU A 71 -6.45 14.17 0.79
CA LEU A 71 -7.13 15.37 1.25
C LEU A 71 -6.30 16.63 0.91
N PRO A 72 -6.95 17.77 0.58
CA PRO A 72 -6.26 19.02 0.26
C PRO A 72 -5.19 19.44 1.25
N SER A 73 -5.36 19.14 2.53
CA SER A 73 -4.43 19.50 3.61
C SER A 73 -3.77 18.27 4.26
N ALA A 74 -3.66 17.15 3.52
CA ALA A 74 -2.90 15.99 3.99
C ALA A 74 -1.39 16.26 4.05
N THR A 75 -0.89 17.19 3.22
CA THR A 75 0.52 17.61 3.14
C THR A 75 0.77 18.90 3.91
N HIS A 76 2.05 19.25 4.14
CA HIS A 76 2.45 20.50 4.79
C HIS A 76 1.88 21.75 4.11
N GLU A 77 1.84 21.76 2.77
CA GLU A 77 1.17 22.79 1.99
C GLU A 77 -0.18 22.30 1.46
N ARG A 78 -1.17 23.20 1.45
CA ARG A 78 -2.50 22.86 0.92
C ARG A 78 -2.45 22.69 -0.60
N MET A 79 -2.86 21.52 -1.08
CA MET A 79 -3.10 21.25 -2.49
C MET A 79 -4.55 21.57 -2.90
N PRO A 80 -4.81 22.05 -4.13
CA PRO A 80 -6.16 22.15 -4.65
C PRO A 80 -6.82 20.77 -4.79
N ARG A 81 -8.09 20.66 -4.41
CA ARG A 81 -8.90 19.44 -4.58
C ARG A 81 -9.01 19.07 -6.07
N GLU A 82 -8.74 17.83 -6.43
CA GLU A 82 -8.70 17.39 -7.84
C GLU A 82 -10.06 17.50 -8.53
N SER A 83 -11.15 17.19 -7.84
CA SER A 83 -12.51 17.35 -8.37
C SER A 83 -12.82 18.78 -8.82
N MET A 84 -12.31 19.78 -8.09
CA MET A 84 -12.48 21.20 -8.46
C MET A 84 -11.65 21.60 -9.69
N ARG A 85 -10.64 20.82 -10.07
CA ARG A 85 -9.85 21.04 -11.28
C ARG A 85 -10.42 20.32 -12.50
N GLY A 86 -11.46 19.50 -12.32
CA GLY A 86 -12.10 18.72 -13.38
C GLY A 86 -11.23 17.61 -13.97
N LYS A 87 -10.09 17.28 -13.35
CA LYS A 87 -9.21 16.20 -13.79
C LYS A 87 -8.41 15.60 -12.64
N VAL A 88 -8.28 14.28 -12.68
CA VAL A 88 -7.40 13.50 -11.80
C VAL A 88 -5.95 13.68 -12.27
N LYS A 89 -5.00 13.80 -11.33
CA LYS A 89 -3.57 13.97 -11.67
C LYS A 89 -2.93 12.65 -12.11
N GLY A 90 -1.83 12.73 -12.86
CA GLY A 90 -1.04 11.58 -13.29
C GLY A 90 -0.56 10.70 -12.13
N ARG A 91 0.00 11.31 -11.08
CA ARG A 91 0.42 10.61 -9.84
C ARG A 91 -0.73 9.84 -9.20
N THR A 92 -1.92 10.43 -9.14
CA THR A 92 -3.12 9.80 -8.59
C THR A 92 -3.49 8.56 -9.41
N HIS A 93 -3.50 8.66 -10.74
CA HIS A 93 -3.74 7.51 -11.61
C HIS A 93 -2.66 6.41 -11.49
N GLU A 94 -1.39 6.79 -11.40
CA GLU A 94 -0.28 5.85 -11.19
C GLU A 94 -0.50 5.03 -9.91
N ILE A 95 -0.75 5.71 -8.79
CA ILE A 95 -0.93 5.07 -7.48
C ILE A 95 -2.21 4.22 -7.45
N SER A 96 -3.34 4.73 -7.95
CA SER A 96 -4.57 3.92 -8.07
C SER A 96 -4.32 2.61 -8.84
N ARG A 97 -3.58 2.69 -9.96
CA ARG A 97 -3.25 1.51 -10.76
C ARG A 97 -2.27 0.59 -10.03
N LEU A 98 -1.29 1.13 -9.29
CA LEU A 98 -0.35 0.36 -8.46
C LEU A 98 -1.11 -0.42 -7.38
N VAL A 99 -1.94 0.25 -6.57
CA VAL A 99 -2.74 -0.36 -5.50
C VAL A 99 -3.63 -1.47 -6.08
N GLY A 100 -4.34 -1.18 -7.16
CA GLY A 100 -5.21 -2.16 -7.81
C GLY A 100 -4.44 -3.36 -8.40
N ARG A 101 -3.25 -3.15 -8.99
CA ARG A 101 -2.41 -4.26 -9.49
C ARG A 101 -1.89 -5.11 -8.34
N ALA A 102 -1.34 -4.47 -7.31
CA ALA A 102 -0.81 -5.15 -6.14
C ALA A 102 -1.87 -6.06 -5.51
N LEU A 103 -3.05 -5.52 -5.20
CA LEU A 103 -4.07 -6.27 -4.47
C LEU A 103 -4.79 -7.31 -5.32
N ARG A 104 -4.84 -7.16 -6.66
CA ARG A 104 -5.25 -8.27 -7.53
C ARG A 104 -4.30 -9.47 -7.45
N ALA A 105 -3.03 -9.29 -7.11
CA ALA A 105 -2.10 -10.42 -6.90
C ALA A 105 -2.35 -11.16 -5.57
N ALA A 106 -3.13 -10.56 -4.67
CA ALA A 106 -3.54 -11.16 -3.39
C ALA A 106 -4.93 -11.83 -3.45
N VAL A 107 -5.53 -11.93 -4.65
CA VAL A 107 -6.88 -12.48 -4.84
C VAL A 107 -6.91 -13.45 -6.01
N ASP A 108 -7.48 -14.63 -5.80
CA ASP A 108 -7.93 -15.51 -6.87
C ASP A 108 -9.27 -15.01 -7.39
N LEU A 109 -9.24 -14.34 -8.55
CA LEU A 109 -10.44 -13.76 -9.17
C LEU A 109 -11.45 -14.82 -9.63
N GLY A 110 -11.03 -16.06 -9.92
CA GLY A 110 -11.95 -17.15 -10.25
C GLY A 110 -12.74 -17.58 -9.01
N GLN A 111 -12.06 -17.68 -7.87
CA GLN A 111 -12.71 -18.01 -6.60
C GLN A 111 -13.48 -16.84 -5.97
N LEU A 112 -13.29 -15.61 -6.47
CA LEU A 112 -14.10 -14.46 -6.10
C LEU A 112 -15.49 -14.53 -6.75
N GLY A 113 -15.63 -15.24 -7.88
CA GLY A 113 -16.86 -15.26 -8.68
C GLY A 113 -17.19 -13.87 -9.23
N GLU A 114 -18.34 -13.69 -9.89
CA GLU A 114 -18.71 -12.41 -10.49
C GLU A 114 -19.14 -11.36 -9.45
N ASN A 115 -18.17 -10.95 -8.62
CA ASN A 115 -18.26 -9.89 -7.63
C ASN A 115 -17.16 -8.87 -7.89
N THR A 116 -17.43 -7.61 -7.57
CA THR A 116 -16.45 -6.53 -7.66
C THR A 116 -16.11 -6.01 -6.28
N ILE A 117 -14.82 -5.87 -6.00
CA ILE A 117 -14.29 -5.18 -4.83
C ILE A 117 -13.66 -3.86 -5.29
N GLN A 118 -14.22 -2.75 -4.80
CA GLN A 118 -13.69 -1.41 -5.00
C GLN A 118 -12.93 -1.01 -3.73
N LEU A 119 -11.64 -0.68 -3.90
CA LEU A 119 -10.82 -0.18 -2.81
C LEU A 119 -10.62 1.32 -2.93
N ASP A 120 -10.86 2.06 -1.86
CA ASP A 120 -10.62 3.49 -1.82
C ASP A 120 -9.58 3.79 -0.74
N CYS A 121 -8.49 4.42 -1.14
CA CYS A 121 -7.36 4.77 -0.28
C CYS A 121 -7.26 6.29 -0.17
N ASP A 122 -7.84 6.83 0.90
CA ASP A 122 -7.87 8.26 1.18
C ASP A 122 -6.79 8.65 2.20
N VAL A 123 -5.80 9.40 1.74
CA VAL A 123 -4.75 9.92 2.63
C VAL A 123 -5.29 11.08 3.45
N LEU A 124 -5.35 10.87 4.76
CA LEU A 124 -5.77 11.86 5.74
C LEU A 124 -4.61 12.75 6.18
N GLN A 125 -3.42 12.16 6.32
CA GLN A 125 -2.17 12.85 6.65
C GLN A 125 -1.01 12.18 5.90
N ALA A 126 -0.12 12.96 5.31
CA ALA A 126 0.97 12.49 4.47
C ALA A 126 2.32 12.95 5.00
N ASP A 127 3.18 11.99 5.29
CA ASP A 127 4.55 12.17 5.73
C ASP A 127 5.44 11.10 5.07
N GLY A 128 5.35 10.93 3.75
CA GLY A 128 6.10 9.89 3.01
C GLY A 128 5.51 8.48 3.10
N GLY A 129 5.70 7.66 2.05
CA GLY A 129 5.21 6.27 2.02
C GLY A 129 3.69 6.09 1.90
N THR A 130 2.95 7.07 1.38
CA THR A 130 1.47 6.98 1.33
C THR A 130 0.95 5.86 0.42
N ARG A 131 1.67 5.55 -0.67
CA ARG A 131 1.28 4.48 -1.61
C ARG A 131 1.50 3.09 -0.99
N THR A 132 2.58 2.91 -0.24
CA THR A 132 2.96 1.65 0.40
C THR A 132 2.10 1.39 1.64
N ALA A 133 1.83 2.43 2.44
CA ALA A 133 0.83 2.38 3.50
C ALA A 133 -0.55 2.00 2.96
N SER A 134 -0.99 2.62 1.85
CA SER A 134 -2.27 2.29 1.18
C SER A 134 -2.39 0.80 0.84
N ILE A 135 -1.37 0.19 0.22
CA ILE A 135 -1.40 -1.24 -0.14
C ILE A 135 -1.50 -2.12 1.11
N THR A 136 -0.67 -1.82 2.12
CA THR A 136 -0.61 -2.60 3.36
C THR A 136 -1.93 -2.53 4.14
N GLY A 137 -2.55 -1.35 4.26
CA GLY A 137 -3.84 -1.18 4.92
C GLY A 137 -5.01 -1.75 4.11
N ALA A 138 -4.99 -1.57 2.79
CA ALA A 138 -6.06 -2.03 1.91
C ALA A 138 -6.11 -3.57 1.79
N TYR A 139 -5.01 -4.30 1.99
CA TYR A 139 -5.05 -5.76 2.14
C TYR A 139 -5.93 -6.20 3.31
N VAL A 140 -5.83 -5.50 4.46
CA VAL A 140 -6.64 -5.80 5.65
C VAL A 140 -8.11 -5.48 5.40
N ALA A 141 -8.41 -4.34 4.76
CA ALA A 141 -9.78 -4.00 4.38
C ALA A 141 -10.36 -5.01 3.36
N LEU A 142 -9.55 -5.47 2.42
CA LEU A 142 -9.90 -6.51 1.45
C LEU A 142 -10.22 -7.85 2.13
N ALA A 143 -9.43 -8.27 3.11
CA ALA A 143 -9.68 -9.50 3.87
C ALA A 143 -11.03 -9.45 4.62
N ASP A 144 -11.35 -8.31 5.24
CA ASP A 144 -12.65 -8.09 5.87
C ASP A 144 -13.79 -8.11 4.84
N ALA A 145 -13.64 -7.44 3.70
CA ALA A 145 -14.65 -7.44 2.63
C ALA A 145 -14.89 -8.82 2.01
N ILE A 146 -13.84 -9.62 1.81
CA ILE A 146 -13.99 -11.02 1.37
C ILE A 146 -14.75 -11.84 2.41
N SER A 147 -14.49 -11.62 3.71
CA SER A 147 -15.23 -12.30 4.77
C SER A 147 -16.73 -11.98 4.71
N VAL A 148 -17.09 -10.71 4.47
CA VAL A 148 -18.48 -10.30 4.26
C VAL A 148 -19.10 -10.98 3.03
N LEU A 149 -18.37 -11.09 1.91
CA LEU A 149 -18.87 -11.78 0.72
C LEU A 149 -19.04 -13.29 0.94
N LYS A 150 -18.16 -13.92 1.74
CA LYS A 150 -18.29 -15.31 2.18
C LYS A 150 -19.53 -15.52 3.03
N GLU A 151 -19.78 -14.63 3.99
CA GLU A 151 -20.98 -14.68 4.84
C GLU A 151 -22.28 -14.55 4.04
N ARG A 152 -22.27 -13.76 2.96
CA ARG A 152 -23.40 -13.63 2.02
C ARG A 152 -23.59 -14.86 1.13
N GLY A 153 -22.61 -15.76 1.04
CA GLY A 153 -22.67 -16.96 0.20
C GLY A 153 -22.60 -16.69 -1.30
N VAL A 154 -22.03 -15.54 -1.71
CA VAL A 154 -21.95 -15.10 -3.12
C VAL A 154 -20.59 -15.36 -3.77
N VAL A 155 -19.62 -15.88 -3.01
CA VAL A 155 -18.31 -16.30 -3.54
C VAL A 155 -18.29 -17.83 -3.72
N PRO A 156 -17.78 -18.32 -4.85
CA PRO A 156 -17.73 -19.76 -5.14
C PRO A 156 -16.64 -20.53 -4.39
N GLY A 157 -15.64 -19.86 -3.82
CA GLY A 157 -14.49 -20.51 -3.17
C GLY A 157 -13.79 -19.65 -2.12
N GLU A 158 -12.47 -19.83 -2.01
CA GLU A 158 -11.56 -19.15 -1.09
C GLU A 158 -10.67 -18.16 -1.86
N PRO A 159 -11.15 -16.92 -2.13
CA PRO A 159 -10.46 -15.99 -3.01
C PRO A 159 -9.24 -15.32 -2.38
N LEU A 160 -9.15 -15.22 -1.06
CA LEU A 160 -8.06 -14.50 -0.41
C LEU A 160 -6.78 -15.34 -0.41
N LEU A 161 -5.75 -14.84 -1.08
CA LEU A 161 -4.43 -15.45 -1.09
C LEU A 161 -3.57 -14.93 0.07
N LYS A 162 -2.32 -15.40 0.13
CA LYS A 162 -1.35 -15.00 1.16
C LYS A 162 -1.21 -13.48 1.25
N PRO A 163 -0.94 -12.94 2.46
CA PRO A 163 -0.68 -11.52 2.69
C PRO A 163 0.28 -10.89 1.70
N ILE A 164 -0.03 -9.66 1.31
CA ILE A 164 0.92 -8.77 0.67
C ILE A 164 1.08 -7.50 1.51
N ALA A 165 2.30 -7.01 1.58
CA ALA A 165 2.62 -5.71 2.16
C ALA A 165 3.53 -4.94 1.21
N ALA A 166 3.62 -3.63 1.44
CA ALA A 166 4.48 -2.78 0.64
C ALA A 166 5.22 -1.79 1.53
N ILE A 167 6.45 -1.48 1.15
CA ILE A 167 7.32 -0.54 1.87
C ILE A 167 8.18 0.26 0.90
N SER A 168 8.55 1.47 1.31
CA SER A 168 9.52 2.29 0.59
C SER A 168 10.91 2.10 1.19
N VAL A 169 11.93 2.16 0.36
CA VAL A 169 13.34 2.15 0.72
C VAL A 169 14.03 3.17 -0.17
N GLY A 170 15.07 3.83 0.32
CA GLY A 170 15.88 4.67 -0.57
C GLY A 170 17.29 4.86 -0.07
N ILE A 171 18.06 5.61 -0.84
CA ILE A 171 19.43 5.99 -0.49
C ILE A 171 19.40 7.47 -0.06
N VAL A 172 19.77 7.72 1.19
CA VAL A 172 19.81 9.05 1.80
C VAL A 172 21.22 9.30 2.31
N ASP A 173 21.89 10.33 1.78
CA ASP A 173 23.27 10.67 2.12
C ASP A 173 24.20 9.44 2.00
N GLY A 174 24.03 8.64 0.95
CA GLY A 174 24.77 7.39 0.70
C GLY A 174 24.36 6.16 1.54
N HIS A 175 23.30 6.24 2.36
CA HIS A 175 22.87 5.15 3.23
C HIS A 175 21.50 4.59 2.81
N VAL A 176 21.40 3.26 2.72
CA VAL A 176 20.12 2.56 2.49
C VAL A 176 19.22 2.71 3.71
N CYS A 177 18.06 3.34 3.55
CA CYS A 177 17.11 3.63 4.62
C CYS A 177 15.71 3.07 4.30
N LEU A 178 15.13 2.36 5.27
CA LEU A 178 13.79 1.78 5.23
C LEU A 178 12.73 2.81 5.65
N ASP A 179 11.58 2.77 4.98
CA ASP A 179 10.36 3.49 5.36
C ASP A 179 10.59 4.99 5.52
N LEU A 180 10.84 5.65 4.39
CA LEU A 180 11.21 7.06 4.32
C LEU A 180 10.02 7.97 4.71
N PRO A 181 10.18 8.85 5.73
CA PRO A 181 9.29 9.98 5.93
C PRO A 181 9.52 11.04 4.84
N TYR A 182 8.64 12.05 4.76
CA TYR A 182 8.67 13.03 3.66
C TYR A 182 10.01 13.78 3.59
N GLU A 183 10.58 14.12 4.75
CA GLU A 183 11.87 14.81 4.83
C GLU A 183 13.00 14.02 4.15
N GLU A 184 13.04 12.70 4.34
CA GLU A 184 14.06 11.84 3.73
C GLU A 184 13.76 11.56 2.25
N ASP A 185 12.51 11.24 1.93
CA ASP A 185 12.04 10.97 0.56
C ASP A 185 12.34 12.15 -0.38
N SER A 186 12.10 13.38 0.09
CA SER A 186 12.29 14.60 -0.71
C SER A 186 13.75 14.89 -1.10
N ARG A 187 14.72 14.27 -0.43
CA ARG A 187 16.16 14.46 -0.66
C ARG A 187 16.89 13.15 -1.01
N ALA A 188 16.16 12.05 -1.17
CA ALA A 188 16.74 10.76 -1.48
C ALA A 188 17.43 10.79 -2.86
N GLU A 189 18.58 10.15 -2.95
CA GLU A 189 19.30 9.95 -4.21
C GLU A 189 18.55 8.95 -5.09
N VAL A 190 17.92 7.97 -4.44
CA VAL A 190 17.20 6.85 -5.04
C VAL A 190 15.98 6.53 -4.17
N ASP A 191 14.82 6.37 -4.80
CA ASP A 191 13.58 5.86 -4.18
C ASP A 191 13.22 4.50 -4.79
N LEU A 192 12.85 3.55 -3.95
CA LEU A 192 12.40 2.21 -4.28
C LEU A 192 11.12 1.90 -3.51
N ASN A 193 10.04 1.62 -4.25
CA ASN A 193 8.80 1.09 -3.69
C ASN A 193 8.72 -0.41 -4.00
N VAL A 194 8.57 -1.24 -2.97
CA VAL A 194 8.55 -2.70 -3.08
C VAL A 194 7.23 -3.24 -2.54
N VAL A 195 6.60 -4.14 -3.30
CA VAL A 195 5.42 -4.91 -2.87
C VAL A 195 5.80 -6.38 -2.85
N MET A 196 5.62 -7.03 -1.70
CA MET A 196 5.97 -8.44 -1.51
C MET A 196 4.79 -9.23 -0.94
N GLN A 197 4.69 -10.47 -1.36
CA GLN A 197 3.83 -11.47 -0.75
C GLN A 197 4.60 -12.20 0.37
N GLU A 198 3.86 -12.65 1.38
CA GLU A 198 4.37 -13.62 2.35
C GLU A 198 5.08 -14.79 1.66
N GLY A 199 6.29 -15.08 2.14
CA GLY A 199 7.16 -16.10 1.57
C GLY A 199 8.18 -15.55 0.57
N GLY A 200 8.27 -14.22 0.42
CA GLY A 200 9.40 -13.55 -0.23
C GLY A 200 9.26 -13.30 -1.72
N ASN A 201 8.09 -13.59 -2.31
CA ASN A 201 7.88 -13.33 -3.73
C ASN A 201 7.52 -11.85 -3.97
N PHE A 202 8.12 -11.24 -4.99
CA PHE A 202 7.81 -9.88 -5.40
C PHE A 202 6.53 -9.82 -6.24
N VAL A 203 5.66 -8.87 -5.91
CA VAL A 203 4.50 -8.50 -6.74
C VAL A 203 4.87 -7.34 -7.67
N GLU A 204 5.54 -6.32 -7.13
CA GLU A 204 5.97 -5.15 -7.90
C GLU A 204 7.23 -4.53 -7.27
N ILE A 205 8.15 -4.05 -8.10
CA ILE A 205 9.34 -3.29 -7.71
C ILE A 205 9.39 -2.06 -8.63
N GLN A 206 9.38 -0.87 -8.03
CA GLN A 206 9.49 0.40 -8.75
C GLN A 206 10.63 1.22 -8.15
N GLY A 207 11.75 1.30 -8.87
CA GLY A 207 12.94 2.06 -8.44
C GLY A 207 13.28 3.19 -9.40
N THR A 208 13.60 4.36 -8.84
CA THR A 208 13.96 5.56 -9.58
C THR A 208 15.19 6.21 -8.94
N GLY A 209 16.20 6.52 -9.76
CA GLY A 209 17.29 7.40 -9.35
C GLY A 209 16.87 8.86 -9.54
N GLU A 210 16.49 9.54 -8.46
CA GLU A 210 15.98 10.91 -8.49
C GLU A 210 17.12 11.93 -8.65
N HIS A 211 18.21 11.72 -7.90
CA HIS A 211 19.39 12.59 -7.89
C HIS A 211 20.71 11.83 -8.08
N GLY A 212 20.62 10.52 -8.35
CA GLY A 212 21.77 9.64 -8.54
C GLY A 212 21.46 8.45 -9.44
N LEU A 213 22.46 7.59 -9.60
CA LEU A 213 22.34 6.27 -10.20
C LEU A 213 22.60 5.24 -9.10
N PHE A 214 21.97 4.07 -9.19
CA PHE A 214 22.27 2.95 -8.30
C PHE A 214 22.74 1.73 -9.09
N GLY A 215 23.76 1.07 -8.54
CA GLY A 215 24.28 -0.19 -9.03
C GLY A 215 23.45 -1.39 -8.57
N ARG A 216 23.85 -2.58 -9.05
CA ARG A 216 23.18 -3.82 -8.69
C ARG A 216 23.33 -4.18 -7.20
N GLU A 217 24.47 -3.87 -6.61
CA GLU A 217 24.74 -4.14 -5.20
C GLU A 217 23.84 -3.29 -4.30
N GLU A 218 23.71 -1.99 -4.59
CA GLU A 218 22.80 -1.09 -3.87
C GLU A 218 21.34 -1.51 -4.02
N LEU A 219 20.92 -1.92 -5.23
CA LEU A 219 19.58 -2.48 -5.43
C LEU A 219 19.33 -3.71 -4.56
N ASN A 220 20.28 -4.65 -4.50
CA ASN A 220 20.12 -5.85 -3.67
C ASN A 220 20.02 -5.46 -2.18
N SER A 221 20.87 -4.55 -1.69
CA SER A 221 20.80 -4.06 -0.30
C SER A 221 19.46 -3.42 0.02
N MET A 222 18.89 -2.61 -0.90
CA MET A 222 17.56 -2.04 -0.71
C MET A 222 16.47 -3.12 -0.66
N LEU A 223 16.58 -4.17 -1.50
CA LEU A 223 15.62 -5.27 -1.52
C LEU A 223 15.70 -6.13 -0.25
N ASP A 224 16.89 -6.37 0.29
CA ASP A 224 17.07 -7.13 1.53
C ASP A 224 16.37 -6.43 2.71
N VAL A 225 16.55 -5.11 2.83
CA VAL A 225 15.90 -4.31 3.88
C VAL A 225 14.40 -4.17 3.62
N ALA A 226 13.97 -4.04 2.36
CA ALA A 226 12.55 -4.02 2.00
C ALA A 226 11.84 -5.32 2.39
N GLN A 227 12.50 -6.47 2.20
CA GLN A 227 11.94 -7.77 2.56
C GLN A 227 11.71 -7.88 4.06
N ALA A 228 12.71 -7.53 4.88
CA ALA A 228 12.56 -7.51 6.33
C ALA A 228 11.40 -6.60 6.78
N GLY A 229 11.31 -5.40 6.21
CA GLY A 229 10.19 -4.49 6.47
C GLY A 229 8.83 -5.07 6.06
N CYS A 230 8.74 -5.73 4.91
CA CYS A 230 7.49 -6.38 4.48
C CYS A 230 7.08 -7.53 5.40
N ASP A 231 8.04 -8.33 5.89
CA ASP A 231 7.77 -9.43 6.82
C ASP A 231 7.19 -8.90 8.15
N GLU A 232 7.72 -7.79 8.68
CA GLU A 232 7.18 -7.11 9.87
C GLU A 232 5.78 -6.55 9.62
N LEU A 233 5.53 -5.94 8.47
CA LEU A 233 4.22 -5.41 8.10
C LEU A 233 3.18 -6.52 7.94
N ILE A 234 3.55 -7.65 7.35
CA ILE A 234 2.68 -8.83 7.24
C ILE A 234 2.35 -9.38 8.63
N ALA A 235 3.31 -9.41 9.56
CA ALA A 235 3.04 -9.79 10.94
C ALA A 235 2.03 -8.84 11.61
N ALA A 236 2.15 -7.52 11.37
CA ALA A 236 1.18 -6.53 11.87
C ALA A 236 -0.22 -6.71 11.25
N GLN A 237 -0.32 -7.01 9.95
CA GLN A 237 -1.59 -7.32 9.28
C GLN A 237 -2.27 -8.54 9.92
N LYS A 238 -1.52 -9.63 10.12
CA LYS A 238 -2.01 -10.86 10.75
C LYS A 238 -2.50 -10.60 12.16
N ALA A 239 -1.74 -9.86 12.96
CA ALA A 239 -2.14 -9.48 14.32
C ALA A 239 -3.46 -8.68 14.32
N ALA A 240 -3.64 -7.75 13.38
CA ALA A 240 -4.89 -6.99 13.24
C ALA A 240 -6.08 -7.87 12.80
N LEU A 241 -5.84 -8.85 11.94
CA LEU A 241 -6.84 -9.80 11.45
C LEU A 241 -7.15 -10.94 12.43
N GLY A 242 -6.31 -11.13 13.45
CA GLY A 242 -6.42 -12.23 14.41
C GLY A 242 -5.95 -13.59 13.85
N TRP A 243 -4.98 -13.57 12.94
CA TRP A 243 -4.39 -14.76 12.31
C TRP A 243 -3.14 -15.26 13.06
#